data_AF-A0A1E7IMQ5-F1
#
_entry.id   AF-A0A1E7IMQ5-F1
#
_cell.length_a   1.000
_cell.length_b   1.000
_cell.length_c   1.000
_cell.angle_alpha   90.00
_cell.angle_beta   90.00
_cell.angle_gamma   90.00
#
_symmetry.space_group_name_H-M   'P 1'
#
loop_
_entity.id
_entity.type
_entity.pdbx_description
1 polymer ?
#
loop_
_entity_poly.entity_id
_entity_poly.type
_entity_poly.pdbx_seq_one_letter_code
_entity_poly.pdbx_strand_id
1 'polypeptide(L)'
;MNKVKLLACILMFLVSGFISNAIAAGDHQFDKVTFTKIAKKTIGKVISGNIDADAMITDMEKLVALGIEGCKEHMNEAGTSADEIKVMQMVIDNASSMGSMSLADIEAQWHEGAFAKANGVDISGFDHFSEVLSHYDTVIHPATAIICLKQYKVLADEALLEQVQDELAEVNEHINHL
;
A
#
# COMPACT_ATOMS: atom_id res chain seq x y z
N MET A 1 -44.34 -10.79 -72.58
CA MET A 1 -43.07 -10.94 -73.32
C MET A 1 -42.05 -9.95 -72.80
N ASN A 2 -40.96 -10.47 -72.23
CA ASN A 2 -39.59 -9.96 -72.12
C ASN A 2 -39.25 -8.56 -71.55
N LYS A 3 -38.50 -8.64 -70.43
CA LYS A 3 -37.30 -7.89 -70.00
C LYS A 3 -37.55 -6.42 -69.64
N VAL A 4 -36.99 -5.90 -68.54
CA VAL A 4 -35.64 -5.30 -68.55
C VAL A 4 -35.29 -4.75 -67.14
N LYS A 5 -34.05 -5.04 -66.68
CA LYS A 5 -33.17 -4.33 -65.70
C LYS A 5 -33.59 -4.33 -64.21
N LEU A 6 -32.89 -5.00 -63.30
CA LEU A 6 -31.48 -4.87 -62.86
C LEU A 6 -31.15 -3.46 -62.32
N LEU A 7 -31.10 -3.33 -60.99
CA LEU A 7 -30.23 -2.49 -60.14
C LEU A 7 -30.73 -2.74 -58.69
N ALA A 8 -30.10 -3.50 -57.80
CA ALA A 8 -28.71 -3.48 -57.32
C ALA A 8 -28.26 -2.10 -56.85
N CYS A 9 -28.70 -1.71 -55.65
CA CYS A 9 -27.92 -0.87 -54.74
C CYS A 9 -28.23 -1.33 -53.31
N ILE A 10 -27.36 -2.22 -52.84
CA ILE A 10 -27.30 -2.73 -51.48
C ILE A 10 -27.09 -1.53 -50.56
N LEU A 11 -28.06 -1.31 -49.67
CA LEU A 11 -27.96 -0.36 -48.57
C LEU A 11 -26.82 -0.83 -47.65
N MET A 12 -25.65 -0.20 -47.76
CA MET A 12 -24.54 -0.40 -46.84
C MET A 12 -24.99 0.05 -45.45
N PHE A 13 -25.27 -0.93 -44.58
CA PHE A 13 -25.25 -0.74 -43.14
C PHE A 13 -23.80 -0.43 -42.72
N LEU A 14 -23.48 0.85 -42.56
CA LEU A 14 -22.32 1.30 -41.81
C LEU A 14 -22.63 1.09 -40.32
N VAL A 15 -22.38 -0.13 -39.83
CA VAL A 15 -22.25 -0.38 -38.40
C VAL A 15 -20.87 0.16 -38.00
N SER A 16 -20.82 1.45 -37.68
CA SER A 16 -19.66 2.03 -37.00
C SER A 16 -19.57 1.41 -35.61
N GLY A 17 -18.82 0.31 -35.53
CA GLY A 17 -18.40 -0.29 -34.28
C GLY A 17 -17.49 0.66 -33.53
N PHE A 18 -18.08 1.46 -32.64
CA PHE A 18 -17.35 1.94 -31.48
C PHE A 18 -17.13 0.74 -30.56
N ILE A 19 -16.05 0.01 -30.80
CA ILE A 19 -15.45 -0.80 -29.74
C ILE A 19 -14.85 0.22 -28.79
N SER A 20 -15.64 0.66 -27.82
CA SER A 20 -15.11 1.28 -26.62
C SER A 20 -14.23 0.21 -25.97
N ASN A 21 -12.92 0.30 -26.21
CA ASN A 21 -11.95 -0.26 -25.29
C ASN A 21 -12.14 0.51 -23.99
N ALA A 22 -13.08 0.06 -23.16
CA ALA A 22 -13.02 0.32 -21.74
C ALA A 22 -11.68 -0.28 -21.31
N ILE A 23 -10.66 0.57 -21.25
CA ILE A 23 -9.49 0.31 -20.45
C ILE A 23 -10.10 0.09 -19.07
N ALA A 24 -10.11 -1.16 -18.61
CA ALA A 24 -10.28 -1.43 -17.20
C ALA A 24 -9.10 -0.73 -16.53
N ALA A 25 -9.30 0.55 -16.17
CA ALA A 25 -8.67 1.08 -14.98
C ALA A 25 -9.18 0.14 -13.89
N GLY A 26 -8.41 -0.93 -13.63
CA GLY A 26 -8.65 -1.73 -12.46
C GLY A 26 -8.50 -0.77 -11.30
N ASP A 27 -9.60 -0.50 -10.59
CA ASP A 27 -9.54 0.04 -9.25
C ASP A 27 -8.61 -0.90 -8.47
N HIS A 28 -7.33 -0.54 -8.39
CA HIS A 28 -6.39 -1.14 -7.46
C HIS A 28 -6.73 -0.59 -6.08
N GLN A 29 -7.89 -0.98 -5.59
CA GLN A 29 -8.36 -0.66 -4.26
C GLN A 29 -7.47 -1.38 -3.24
N PHE A 30 -7.20 -0.69 -2.15
CA PHE A 30 -6.49 -1.22 -1.00
C PHE A 30 -7.19 -2.46 -0.44
N ASP A 31 -6.55 -3.62 -0.58
CA ASP A 31 -7.07 -4.90 -0.08
C ASP A 31 -6.81 -5.03 1.43
N LYS A 32 -7.63 -4.32 2.22
CA LYS A 32 -7.63 -4.33 3.70
C LYS A 32 -7.76 -5.73 4.27
N VAL A 33 -8.52 -6.60 3.62
CA VAL A 33 -8.77 -7.98 4.08
C VAL A 33 -7.50 -8.81 3.97
N THR A 34 -6.83 -8.76 2.82
CA THR A 34 -5.56 -9.45 2.62
C THR A 34 -4.47 -8.86 3.52
N PHE A 35 -4.40 -7.54 3.65
CA PHE A 35 -3.45 -6.88 4.55
C PHE A 35 -3.61 -7.39 5.99
N THR A 36 -4.80 -7.25 6.56
CA THR A 36 -5.13 -7.67 7.94
C THR A 36 -4.83 -9.14 8.16
N LYS A 37 -5.16 -9.99 7.17
CA LYS A 37 -4.91 -11.44 7.24
C LYS A 37 -3.41 -11.75 7.30
N ILE A 38 -2.59 -11.08 6.49
CA ILE A 38 -1.14 -11.28 6.50
C ILE A 38 -0.55 -10.78 7.82
N ALA A 39 -0.91 -9.57 8.28
CA ALA A 39 -0.42 -9.02 9.54
C ALA A 39 -0.74 -9.94 10.74
N LYS A 40 -2.01 -10.37 10.89
CA LYS A 40 -2.43 -11.28 11.96
C LYS A 40 -1.78 -12.66 11.88
N LYS A 41 -1.56 -13.19 10.66
CA LYS A 41 -0.83 -14.45 10.47
C LYS A 41 0.61 -14.32 10.97
N THR A 42 1.28 -13.21 10.67
CA THR A 42 2.67 -12.96 11.08
C THR A 42 2.77 -12.81 12.61
N ILE A 43 1.85 -12.05 13.23
CA ILE A 43 1.73 -11.99 14.70
C ILE A 43 1.54 -13.39 15.31
N GLY A 44 0.63 -14.20 14.75
CA GLY A 44 0.41 -15.56 15.22
C GLY A 44 1.64 -16.47 15.12
N LYS A 45 2.48 -16.27 14.10
CA LYS A 45 3.77 -16.97 13.97
C LYS A 45 4.75 -16.57 15.07
N VAL A 46 4.85 -15.26 15.37
CA VAL A 46 5.67 -14.75 16.47
C VAL A 46 5.23 -15.35 17.80
N ILE A 47 3.94 -15.25 18.14
CA ILE A 47 3.37 -15.76 19.40
C ILE A 47 3.58 -17.28 19.55
N SER A 48 3.46 -18.04 18.47
CA SER A 48 3.64 -19.50 18.50
C SER A 48 5.10 -19.95 18.44
N GLY A 49 6.06 -19.04 18.25
CA GLY A 49 7.48 -19.36 18.03
C GLY A 49 7.77 -20.05 16.70
N ASN A 50 6.80 -20.12 15.78
CA ASN A 50 6.99 -20.73 14.46
C ASN A 50 7.59 -19.72 13.47
N ILE A 51 8.86 -19.39 13.70
CA ILE A 51 9.55 -18.30 13.00
C ILE A 51 10.17 -18.81 11.70
N ASP A 52 9.62 -18.32 10.58
CA ASP A 52 10.22 -18.40 9.26
C ASP A 52 10.43 -16.96 8.77
N ALA A 53 11.60 -16.41 9.10
CA ALA A 53 11.91 -15.01 8.87
C ALA A 53 11.89 -14.64 7.38
N ASP A 54 12.29 -15.54 6.48
CA ASP A 54 12.29 -15.28 5.04
C ASP A 54 10.87 -15.20 4.48
N ALA A 55 10.00 -16.13 4.89
CA ALA A 55 8.60 -16.08 4.51
C ALA A 55 7.90 -14.86 5.14
N MET A 56 8.25 -14.48 6.36
CA MET A 56 7.69 -13.30 7.03
C MET A 56 8.14 -12.00 6.35
N ILE A 57 9.42 -11.86 5.96
CA ILE A 57 9.90 -10.72 5.17
C ILE A 57 9.14 -10.61 3.85
N THR A 58 8.98 -11.74 3.14
CA THR A 58 8.20 -11.78 1.88
C THR A 58 6.75 -11.35 2.11
N ASP A 59 6.16 -11.71 3.25
CA ASP A 59 4.81 -11.29 3.62
C ASP A 59 4.76 -9.78 3.96
N MET A 60 5.79 -9.22 4.60
CA MET A 60 5.87 -7.77 4.86
C MET A 60 6.09 -6.95 3.58
N GLU A 61 6.88 -7.44 2.62
CA GLU A 61 7.04 -6.80 1.31
C GLU A 61 5.70 -6.72 0.56
N LYS A 62 4.83 -7.74 0.70
CA LYS A 62 3.45 -7.67 0.18
C LYS A 62 2.61 -6.64 0.93
N LEU A 63 2.75 -6.53 2.25
CA LEU A 63 2.05 -5.50 3.03
C LEU A 63 2.46 -4.10 2.58
N VAL A 64 3.77 -3.83 2.40
CA VAL A 64 4.27 -2.58 1.83
C VAL A 64 3.64 -2.30 0.47
N ALA A 65 3.59 -3.30 -0.43
CA ALA A 65 2.97 -3.14 -1.74
C ALA A 65 1.47 -2.81 -1.65
N LEU A 66 0.74 -3.45 -0.74
CA LEU A 66 -0.67 -3.13 -0.49
C LEU A 66 -0.84 -1.73 0.09
N GLY A 67 -0.01 -1.34 1.06
CA GLY A 67 -0.03 0.01 1.65
C GLY A 67 0.25 1.11 0.63
N ILE A 68 1.14 0.86 -0.35
CA ILE A 68 1.37 1.76 -1.49
C ILE A 68 0.09 1.93 -2.31
N GLU A 69 -0.68 0.87 -2.56
CA GLU A 69 -1.98 0.99 -3.25
C GLU A 69 -2.98 1.79 -2.41
N GLY A 70 -3.00 1.61 -1.08
CA GLY A 70 -3.79 2.46 -0.18
C GLY A 70 -3.41 3.93 -0.24
N CYS A 71 -2.11 4.24 -0.23
CA CYS A 71 -1.64 5.62 -0.39
C CYS A 71 -2.11 6.23 -1.73
N LYS A 72 -2.07 5.44 -2.82
CA LYS A 72 -2.58 5.88 -4.13
C LYS A 72 -4.09 6.08 -4.14
N GLU A 73 -4.84 5.22 -3.46
CA GLU A 73 -6.29 5.35 -3.32
C GLU A 73 -6.63 6.69 -2.62
N HIS A 74 -6.04 6.95 -1.45
CA HIS A 74 -6.22 8.20 -0.69
C HIS A 74 -5.95 9.46 -1.53
N MET A 75 -4.89 9.44 -2.34
CA MET A 75 -4.54 10.56 -3.23
C MET A 75 -5.62 10.88 -4.27
N ASN A 76 -6.47 9.92 -4.63
CA ASN A 76 -7.51 10.06 -5.65
C ASN A 76 -8.90 10.35 -5.04
N GLU A 77 -9.03 10.38 -3.72
CA GLU A 77 -10.29 10.62 -3.05
C GLU A 77 -10.77 12.08 -3.21
N ALA A 78 -12.09 12.24 -3.18
CA ALA A 78 -12.71 13.55 -3.30
C ALA A 78 -12.56 14.32 -1.98
N GLY A 79 -11.68 15.32 -1.97
CA GLY A 79 -11.46 16.19 -0.81
C GLY A 79 -10.06 16.09 -0.21
N THR A 80 -9.23 15.18 -0.69
CA THR A 80 -7.82 15.05 -0.28
C THR A 80 -7.08 16.36 -0.51
N SER A 81 -6.46 16.89 0.56
CA SER A 81 -5.74 18.14 0.50
C SER A 81 -4.38 18.01 -0.20
N ALA A 82 -3.80 19.14 -0.62
CA ALA A 82 -2.48 19.13 -1.26
C ALA A 82 -1.36 18.61 -0.33
N ASP A 83 -1.47 18.85 0.97
CA ASP A 83 -0.51 18.36 1.95
C ASP A 83 -0.63 16.85 2.12
N GLU A 84 -1.85 16.30 2.15
CA GLU A 84 -2.09 14.84 2.20
C GLU A 84 -1.54 14.13 0.97
N ILE A 85 -1.84 14.65 -0.23
CA ILE A 85 -1.29 14.13 -1.48
C ILE A 85 0.24 14.09 -1.43
N LYS A 86 0.85 15.14 -0.87
CA LYS A 86 2.31 15.23 -0.73
C LYS A 86 2.84 14.20 0.28
N VAL A 87 2.17 13.96 1.40
CA VAL A 87 2.54 12.89 2.34
C VAL A 87 2.49 11.53 1.67
N MET A 88 1.38 11.20 1.01
CA MET A 88 1.21 9.91 0.33
C MET A 88 2.28 9.71 -0.75
N GLN A 89 2.55 10.73 -1.57
CA GLN A 89 3.60 10.66 -2.59
C GLN A 89 4.98 10.45 -1.97
N MET A 90 5.32 11.13 -0.87
CA MET A 90 6.58 10.92 -0.16
C MET A 90 6.73 9.48 0.33
N VAL A 91 5.68 8.88 0.90
CA VAL A 91 5.70 7.47 1.31
C VAL A 91 5.92 6.56 0.11
N ILE A 92 5.13 6.73 -0.95
CA ILE A 92 5.23 5.92 -2.18
C ILE A 92 6.64 5.96 -2.77
N ASP A 93 7.22 7.16 -2.91
CA ASP A 93 8.52 7.37 -3.53
C ASP A 93 9.67 6.71 -2.75
N ASN A 94 9.51 6.60 -1.42
CA ASN A 94 10.57 6.14 -0.53
C ASN A 94 10.36 4.72 0.01
N ALA A 95 9.17 4.13 -0.14
CA ALA A 95 8.79 2.83 0.43
C ALA A 95 9.81 1.71 0.14
N SER A 96 10.35 1.66 -1.09
CA SER A 96 11.35 0.65 -1.49
C SER A 96 12.66 0.71 -0.70
N SER A 97 13.00 1.88 -0.14
CA SER A 97 14.22 2.10 0.63
C SER A 97 14.03 1.89 2.13
N MET A 98 12.80 2.06 2.64
CA MET A 98 12.51 2.02 4.08
C MET A 98 12.95 0.71 4.73
N GLY A 99 12.61 -0.44 4.13
CA GLY A 99 12.99 -1.76 4.66
C GLY A 99 14.50 -2.08 4.64
N SER A 100 15.34 -1.13 4.20
CA SER A 100 16.81 -1.22 4.21
C SER A 100 17.46 -0.19 5.13
N MET A 101 16.68 0.63 5.84
CA MET A 101 17.17 1.59 6.82
C MET A 101 17.62 0.90 8.12
N SER A 102 18.29 1.64 9.01
CA SER A 102 18.45 1.22 10.41
C SER A 102 17.17 1.48 11.20
N LEU A 103 17.00 0.80 12.34
CA LEU A 103 15.85 1.07 13.23
C LEU A 103 15.82 2.52 13.72
N ALA A 104 16.99 3.08 14.06
CA ALA A 104 17.08 4.47 14.49
C ALA A 104 16.71 5.45 13.36
N ASP A 105 17.09 5.14 12.12
CA ASP A 105 16.76 6.00 10.99
C ASP A 105 15.28 5.91 10.61
N ILE A 106 14.67 4.73 10.58
CA ILE A 106 13.24 4.62 10.25
C ILE A 106 12.37 5.28 11.32
N GLU A 107 12.76 5.12 12.59
CA GLU A 107 12.10 5.80 13.72
C GLU A 107 12.14 7.31 13.53
N ALA A 108 13.34 7.90 13.42
CA ALA A 108 13.47 9.34 13.33
C ALA A 108 12.86 9.92 12.03
N GLN A 109 13.07 9.27 10.89
CA GLN A 109 12.65 9.81 9.61
C GLN A 109 11.14 9.65 9.37
N TRP A 110 10.57 8.50 9.74
CA TRP A 110 9.23 8.12 9.34
C TRP A 110 8.25 8.08 10.51
N HIS A 111 8.58 7.41 11.62
CA HIS A 111 7.70 7.40 12.80
C HIS A 111 7.61 8.78 13.48
N GLU A 112 8.75 9.45 13.67
CA GLU A 112 8.81 10.81 14.26
C GLU A 112 8.62 11.94 13.21
N GLY A 113 8.51 11.59 11.93
CA GLY A 113 8.17 12.54 10.86
C GLY A 113 9.28 13.50 10.44
N ALA A 114 10.56 13.26 10.77
CA ALA A 114 11.64 14.17 10.38
C ALA A 114 11.75 14.33 8.86
N PHE A 115 11.46 13.29 8.07
CA PHE A 115 11.49 13.35 6.61
C PHE A 115 10.40 14.27 6.07
N ALA A 116 9.15 14.11 6.54
CA ALA A 116 8.04 14.95 6.13
C ALA A 116 8.29 16.42 6.48
N LYS A 117 8.79 16.68 7.70
CA LYS A 117 9.15 18.03 8.16
C LYS A 117 10.24 18.67 7.31
N ALA A 118 11.29 17.92 6.95
CA ALA A 118 12.34 18.38 6.05
C ALA A 118 11.81 18.73 4.65
N ASN A 119 10.70 18.10 4.25
CA ASN A 119 9.99 18.38 2.99
C ASN A 119 8.84 19.39 3.16
N GLY A 120 8.75 20.08 4.31
CA GLY A 120 7.78 21.15 4.54
C GLY A 120 6.36 20.66 4.76
N VAL A 121 6.17 19.45 5.29
CA VAL A 121 4.89 18.95 5.77
C VAL A 121 4.99 18.65 7.26
N ASP A 122 4.06 19.14 8.06
CA ASP A 122 3.99 18.84 9.49
C ASP A 122 2.97 17.73 9.75
N ILE A 123 3.46 16.49 9.83
CA ILE A 123 2.58 15.34 10.05
C ILE A 123 2.00 15.30 11.47
N SER A 124 2.59 16.04 12.43
CA SER A 124 2.07 16.13 13.80
C SER A 124 0.75 16.92 13.88
N GLY A 125 0.39 17.63 12.81
CA GLY A 125 -0.91 18.30 12.68
C GLY A 125 -2.06 17.37 12.30
N PHE A 126 -1.78 16.14 11.85
CA PHE A 126 -2.81 15.13 11.61
C PHE A 126 -3.19 14.42 12.91
N ASP A 127 -4.46 14.06 13.06
CA ASP A 127 -4.87 13.16 14.14
C ASP A 127 -4.18 11.80 13.94
N HIS A 128 -3.69 11.20 15.02
CA HIS A 128 -2.92 9.95 14.98
C HIS A 128 -3.67 8.83 14.26
N PHE A 129 -5.00 8.78 14.41
CA PHE A 129 -5.87 7.81 13.72
C PHE A 129 -6.63 8.42 12.53
N SER A 130 -6.16 9.57 12.02
CA SER A 130 -6.67 10.10 10.76
C SER A 130 -6.44 9.10 9.63
N GLU A 131 -7.27 9.19 8.59
CA GLU A 131 -7.15 8.38 7.37
C GLU A 131 -5.78 8.55 6.71
N VAL A 132 -5.25 9.79 6.75
CA VAL A 132 -3.92 10.15 6.24
C VAL A 132 -2.81 9.38 6.95
N LEU A 133 -2.77 9.43 8.29
CA LEU A 133 -1.75 8.71 9.05
C LEU A 133 -1.99 7.20 9.00
N SER A 134 -3.24 6.76 8.97
CA SER A 134 -3.55 5.34 8.82
C SER A 134 -3.06 4.77 7.49
N HIS A 135 -3.16 5.51 6.38
CA HIS A 135 -2.56 5.11 5.11
C HIS A 135 -1.03 5.18 5.13
N TYR A 136 -0.45 6.23 5.73
CA TYR A 136 0.99 6.40 5.94
C TYR A 136 1.60 5.17 6.67
N ASP A 137 0.95 4.74 7.74
CA ASP A 137 1.38 3.66 8.63
C ASP A 137 1.23 2.26 8.01
N THR A 138 0.36 2.09 7.00
CA THR A 138 0.27 0.83 6.23
C THR A 138 1.54 0.49 5.45
N VAL A 139 2.46 1.44 5.28
CA VAL A 139 3.75 1.22 4.64
C VAL A 139 4.89 1.14 5.66
N ILE A 140 4.90 2.03 6.65
CA ILE A 140 6.04 2.22 7.55
C ILE A 140 6.17 1.07 8.54
N HIS A 141 5.10 0.66 9.22
CA HIS A 141 5.18 -0.46 10.16
C HIS A 141 5.62 -1.78 9.51
N PRO A 142 5.08 -2.20 8.32
CA PRO A 142 5.64 -3.35 7.63
C PRO A 142 7.11 -3.17 7.22
N ALA A 143 7.53 -1.96 6.84
CA ALA A 143 8.94 -1.69 6.54
C ALA A 143 9.83 -1.82 7.78
N THR A 144 9.39 -1.33 8.94
CA THR A 144 10.08 -1.50 10.22
C THR A 144 10.16 -2.98 10.62
N ALA A 145 9.07 -3.74 10.42
CA ALA A 145 9.06 -5.19 10.63
C ALA A 145 10.05 -5.92 9.72
N ILE A 146 10.25 -5.49 8.46
CA ILE A 146 11.30 -6.04 7.58
C ILE A 146 12.69 -5.83 8.19
N ILE A 147 12.98 -4.64 8.70
CA ILE A 147 14.27 -4.33 9.34
C ILE A 147 14.49 -5.25 10.54
N CYS A 148 13.48 -5.38 11.41
CA CYS A 148 13.53 -6.24 12.59
C CYS A 148 13.79 -7.71 12.21
N LEU A 149 13.07 -8.26 11.24
CA LEU A 149 13.24 -9.64 10.78
C LEU A 149 14.62 -9.87 10.15
N LYS A 150 15.14 -8.91 9.37
CA LYS A 150 16.50 -8.98 8.82
C LYS A 150 17.56 -9.00 9.92
N GLN A 151 17.39 -8.20 10.98
CA GLN A 151 18.30 -8.20 12.13
C GLN A 151 18.16 -9.49 12.95
N TYR A 152 16.94 -9.99 13.15
CA TYR A 152 16.69 -11.24 13.89
C TYR A 152 17.41 -12.43 13.24
N LYS A 153 17.43 -12.50 11.91
CA LYS A 153 18.17 -13.55 11.18
C LYS A 153 19.66 -13.59 11.51
N VAL A 154 20.24 -12.46 11.94
CA VAL A 154 21.67 -12.33 12.24
C VAL A 154 21.93 -12.46 13.74
N LEU A 155 21.10 -11.82 14.56
CA LEU A 155 21.33 -11.67 16.00
C LEU A 155 20.61 -12.73 16.84
N ALA A 156 19.54 -13.33 16.30
CA ALA A 156 18.62 -14.21 17.03
C ALA A 156 18.06 -13.58 18.32
N ASP A 157 17.88 -12.25 18.31
CA ASP A 157 17.36 -11.48 19.44
C ASP A 157 15.83 -11.46 19.43
N GLU A 158 15.21 -12.09 20.42
CA GLU A 158 13.74 -12.19 20.54
C GLU A 158 13.06 -10.83 20.71
N ALA A 159 13.75 -9.80 21.21
CA ALA A 159 13.21 -8.45 21.29
C ALA A 159 12.86 -7.88 19.90
N LEU A 160 13.55 -8.33 18.84
CA LEU A 160 13.22 -7.94 17.47
C LEU A 160 11.92 -8.60 16.99
N LEU A 161 11.56 -9.77 17.52
CA LEU A 161 10.28 -10.41 17.22
C LEU A 161 9.14 -9.73 17.98
N GLU A 162 9.38 -9.29 19.22
CA GLU A 162 8.45 -8.44 19.97
C GLU A 162 8.16 -7.15 19.22
N GLN A 163 9.20 -6.46 18.72
CA GLN A 163 9.02 -5.28 17.86
C GLN A 163 8.19 -5.60 16.60
N VAL A 164 8.44 -6.72 15.90
CA VAL A 164 7.61 -7.13 14.75
C VAL A 164 6.14 -7.29 15.14
N GLN A 165 5.87 -7.83 16.33
CA GLN A 165 4.50 -7.96 16.82
C GLN A 165 3.87 -6.59 17.11
N ASP A 166 4.61 -5.68 17.77
CA ASP A 166 4.12 -4.35 18.14
C ASP A 166 3.80 -3.51 16.89
N GLU A 167 4.72 -3.43 15.93
CA GLU A 167 4.52 -2.74 14.65
C GLU A 167 3.29 -3.27 13.90
N LEU A 168 3.11 -4.59 13.88
CA LEU A 168 1.97 -5.21 13.20
C LEU A 168 0.66 -5.11 13.97
N ALA A 169 0.71 -4.94 15.29
CA ALA A 169 -0.47 -4.69 16.11
C ALA A 169 -0.94 -3.24 15.90
N GLU A 170 -0.02 -2.29 15.92
CA GLU A 170 -0.27 -0.86 15.68
C GLU A 170 -0.90 -0.65 14.31
N VAL A 171 -0.27 -1.13 13.23
CA VAL A 171 -0.86 -0.96 11.87
C VAL A 171 -2.21 -1.65 11.71
N ASN A 172 -2.48 -2.76 12.42
CA ASN A 172 -3.80 -3.38 12.43
C ASN A 172 -4.86 -2.52 13.13
N GLU A 173 -4.46 -1.67 14.08
CA GLU A 173 -5.34 -0.69 14.69
C GLU A 173 -5.68 0.42 13.68
N HIS A 174 -4.66 1.02 13.05
CA HIS A 174 -4.79 2.04 12.00
C HIS A 174 -5.68 1.59 10.83
N ILE A 175 -5.57 0.34 10.38
CA ILE A 175 -6.40 -0.17 9.27
C ILE A 175 -7.90 -0.12 9.57
N ASN A 176 -8.33 -0.12 10.83
CA ASN A 176 -9.75 0.00 11.16
C ASN A 176 -10.30 1.42 10.97
N HIS A 177 -9.42 2.40 10.73
CA HIS A 177 -9.76 3.78 10.43
C HIS A 177 -9.77 4.08 8.92
N LEU A 178 -9.48 3.08 8.10
CA LEU A 178 -9.54 3.14 6.64
C LEU A 178 -10.85 2.53 6.15
#